data_AF-A0A353RGB2-F1
#
_entry.id   AF-A0A353RGB2-F1
#
_cell.length_a   1.000
_cell.length_b   1.000
_cell.length_c   1.000
_cell.angle_alpha   90.00
_cell.angle_beta   90.00
_cell.angle_gamma   90.00
#
_symmetry.space_group_name_H-M   'P 1'
#
loop_
_entity.id
_entity.type
_entity.pdbx_description
1 polymer ?
#
loop_
_entity_poly.entity_id
_entity_poly.type
_entity_poly.pdbx_seq_one_letter_code
_entity_poly.pdbx_strand_id
1 'polypeptide(L)'
;MTIVAFLILFPFFAAVVLSQMKKPGKARDIFLYCCSALIIAAVIALTADTLTAGISRSYLIETRIWDRIILAGEFALMVLVFYYGFKFRKYYVVLLSAAQTVPIGWMELSGRSVEGEVHITVDNLTVIMCLVVGVVGSLICIYAVGYLKDYHRHHTEYRDRSPFFLSMLFVFLGAMFGLVFSASLTWMYFFWEITSICSFLLIGYNQSKIAVRNSFRALWMNLLGGLGFALAILYSSLVLHAADIQDLVFLGTAAGSRAVLTPVALLAFAALTKSAQMPFCGWLLGAMVAPTPTSALLHSATMVKAGVYLLIRLSPLLRANVAG
;
A
#
# COMPACT_ATOMS: atom_id res chain seq x y z
N MET A 1 6.85 8.48 -18.30
CA MET A 1 5.41 8.30 -17.95
C MET A 1 4.90 6.88 -18.20
N THR A 2 5.10 6.32 -19.40
CA THR A 2 4.51 5.03 -19.80
C THR A 2 4.89 3.86 -18.89
N ILE A 3 6.18 3.73 -18.52
CA ILE A 3 6.65 2.62 -17.68
C ILE A 3 6.10 2.71 -16.25
N VAL A 4 6.03 3.91 -15.68
CA VAL A 4 5.51 4.12 -14.31
C VAL A 4 4.02 3.78 -14.24
N ALA A 5 3.22 4.29 -15.19
CA ALA A 5 1.81 3.95 -15.29
C ALA A 5 1.60 2.44 -15.50
N PHE A 6 2.44 1.80 -16.32
CA PHE A 6 2.44 0.36 -16.49
C PHE A 6 2.70 -0.37 -15.16
N LEU A 7 3.74 -0.01 -14.40
CA LEU A 7 4.05 -0.66 -13.13
C LEU A 7 2.94 -0.53 -12.08
N ILE A 8 2.20 0.57 -12.10
CA ILE A 8 1.06 0.78 -11.18
C ILE A 8 -0.15 -0.05 -11.65
N LEU A 9 -0.57 0.10 -12.92
CA LEU A 9 -1.85 -0.41 -13.41
C LEU A 9 -1.80 -1.89 -13.83
N PHE A 10 -0.68 -2.34 -14.41
CA PHE A 10 -0.55 -3.70 -14.94
C PHE A 10 -0.75 -4.79 -13.87
N PRO A 11 -0.24 -4.67 -12.63
CA PRO A 11 -0.53 -5.65 -11.60
C PRO A 11 -2.02 -5.74 -11.24
N PHE A 12 -2.76 -4.61 -11.20
CA PHE A 12 -4.21 -4.66 -10.99
C PHE A 12 -4.93 -5.35 -12.15
N PHE A 13 -4.52 -5.08 -13.39
CA PHE A 13 -5.04 -5.79 -14.57
C PHE A 13 -4.76 -7.31 -14.49
N ALA A 14 -3.52 -7.69 -14.20
CA ALA A 14 -3.13 -9.09 -14.03
C ALA A 14 -3.93 -9.77 -12.90
N ALA A 15 -4.19 -9.06 -11.80
CA ALA A 15 -5.02 -9.54 -10.70
C ALA A 15 -6.46 -9.82 -11.15
N VAL A 16 -7.07 -8.93 -11.94
CA VAL A 16 -8.42 -9.14 -12.48
C VAL A 16 -8.45 -10.38 -13.37
N VAL A 17 -7.49 -10.51 -14.30
CA VAL A 17 -7.42 -11.68 -15.20
C VAL A 17 -7.24 -12.98 -14.38
N LEU A 18 -6.32 -13.01 -13.42
CA LEU A 18 -6.10 -14.17 -12.54
C LEU A 18 -7.34 -14.54 -11.72
N SER A 19 -8.13 -13.55 -11.28
CA SER A 19 -9.36 -13.81 -10.53
C SER A 19 -10.43 -14.53 -11.38
N GLN A 20 -10.43 -14.32 -12.70
CA GLN A 20 -11.34 -14.99 -13.64
C GLN A 20 -10.87 -16.41 -14.00
N MET A 21 -9.57 -16.71 -13.86
CA MET A 21 -9.00 -18.03 -14.10
C MET A 21 -9.27 -18.99 -12.93
N LYS A 22 -10.54 -19.39 -12.77
CA LYS A 22 -11.03 -20.17 -11.62
C LYS A 22 -10.41 -21.56 -11.47
N LYS A 23 -10.01 -22.20 -12.58
CA LYS A 23 -9.44 -23.56 -12.56
C LYS A 23 -7.91 -23.51 -12.47
N PRO A 24 -7.28 -24.27 -11.56
CA PRO A 24 -5.83 -24.44 -11.58
C PRO A 24 -5.42 -25.16 -12.87
N GLY A 25 -4.44 -24.62 -13.59
CA GLY A 25 -3.99 -25.19 -14.85
C GLY A 25 -2.74 -24.49 -15.38
N LYS A 26 -2.06 -25.15 -16.32
CA LYS A 26 -0.80 -24.66 -16.91
C LYS A 26 -0.93 -23.26 -17.51
N ALA A 27 -2.07 -22.92 -18.10
CA ALA A 27 -2.33 -21.60 -18.68
C ALA A 27 -2.25 -20.48 -17.64
N ARG A 28 -2.78 -20.69 -16.42
CA ARG A 28 -2.71 -19.71 -15.32
C ARG A 28 -1.29 -19.53 -14.84
N ASP A 29 -0.56 -20.63 -14.72
CA ASP A 29 0.82 -20.61 -14.25
C ASP A 29 1.73 -19.89 -15.26
N ILE A 30 1.59 -20.18 -16.56
CA ILE A 30 2.30 -19.48 -17.63
C ILE A 30 1.95 -18.00 -17.63
N PHE A 31 0.67 -17.64 -17.55
CA PHE A 31 0.24 -16.25 -17.49
C PHE A 31 0.89 -15.50 -16.31
N LEU A 32 0.93 -16.12 -15.13
CA LEU A 32 1.56 -15.54 -13.95
C LEU A 32 3.07 -15.34 -14.14
N TYR A 33 3.76 -16.34 -14.70
CA TYR A 33 5.20 -16.25 -14.98
C TYR A 33 5.50 -15.15 -16.00
N CYS A 34 4.70 -15.04 -17.06
CA CYS A 34 4.80 -13.95 -18.03
C CYS A 34 4.57 -12.58 -17.39
N CYS A 35 3.52 -12.42 -16.57
CA CYS A 35 3.27 -11.15 -15.87
C CYS A 35 4.41 -10.78 -14.93
N SER A 36 4.94 -11.75 -14.19
CA SER A 36 6.07 -11.56 -13.28
C SER A 36 7.34 -11.14 -14.03
N ALA A 37 7.63 -11.79 -15.16
CA ALA A 37 8.76 -11.43 -16.02
C ALA A 37 8.62 -10.03 -16.64
N LEU A 38 7.41 -9.66 -17.07
CA LEU A 38 7.13 -8.32 -17.60
C LEU A 38 7.32 -7.24 -16.54
N ILE A 39 6.89 -7.47 -15.30
CA ILE A 39 7.12 -6.52 -14.19
C ILE A 39 8.61 -6.36 -13.92
N ILE A 40 9.36 -7.47 -13.84
CA ILE A 40 10.82 -7.43 -13.64
C ILE A 40 11.49 -6.64 -14.77
N ALA A 41 11.15 -6.93 -16.03
CA ALA A 41 11.70 -6.25 -17.19
C ALA A 41 11.38 -4.74 -17.16
N ALA A 42 10.15 -4.36 -16.82
CA ALA A 42 9.74 -2.96 -16.70
C ALA A 42 10.49 -2.22 -15.58
N VAL A 43 10.72 -2.86 -14.43
CA VAL A 43 11.50 -2.27 -13.33
C VAL A 43 12.98 -2.11 -13.69
N ILE A 44 13.57 -3.10 -14.36
CA ILE A 44 14.96 -3.00 -14.85
C ILE A 44 15.09 -1.89 -15.89
N ALA A 45 14.13 -1.79 -16.82
CA ALA A 45 14.10 -0.74 -17.83
C ALA A 45 13.94 0.65 -17.19
N LEU A 46 13.07 0.80 -16.18
CA LEU A 46 12.94 2.04 -15.42
C LEU A 46 14.26 2.42 -14.75
N THR A 47 14.91 1.45 -14.08
CA THR A 47 16.20 1.67 -13.41
C THR A 47 17.27 2.14 -14.41
N ALA A 48 17.36 1.48 -15.57
CA ALA A 48 18.30 1.84 -16.62
C ALA A 48 18.04 3.26 -17.17
N ASP A 49 16.79 3.64 -17.42
CA ASP A 49 16.40 4.99 -17.86
C ASP A 49 16.75 6.05 -16.79
N THR A 50 16.52 5.75 -15.51
CA THR A 50 16.87 6.69 -14.43
C THR A 50 18.37 6.89 -14.24
N LEU A 51 19.17 5.84 -14.48
CA LEU A 51 20.64 5.92 -14.41
C LEU A 51 21.25 6.69 -15.58
N THR A 52 20.66 6.59 -16.78
CA THR A 52 21.19 7.25 -17.98
C THR A 52 20.72 8.70 -18.14
N ALA A 53 19.48 9.01 -17.73
CA ALA A 53 18.88 10.32 -17.98
C ALA A 53 19.03 11.35 -16.83
N GLY A 54 19.59 10.97 -15.69
CA GLY A 54 19.70 11.85 -14.52
C GLY A 54 18.42 11.94 -13.68
N ILE A 55 18.57 12.44 -12.44
CA ILE A 55 17.69 12.16 -11.30
C ILE A 55 16.51 13.15 -11.23
N SER A 56 15.32 12.59 -11.00
CA SER A 56 14.04 13.26 -10.71
C SER A 56 13.20 13.65 -11.92
N ARG A 57 12.22 12.79 -12.24
CA ARG A 57 11.12 13.14 -13.14
C ARG A 57 9.82 13.24 -12.34
N SER A 58 9.23 14.42 -12.33
CA SER A 58 7.89 14.68 -11.81
C SER A 58 6.88 14.48 -12.92
N TYR A 59 5.80 13.76 -12.62
CA TYR A 59 4.82 13.31 -13.59
C TYR A 59 3.41 13.63 -13.08
N LEU A 60 2.55 14.09 -14.00
CA LEU A 60 1.13 14.48 -13.84
C LEU A 60 0.89 15.85 -13.17
N ILE A 61 0.46 16.82 -13.99
CA ILE A 61 0.15 18.22 -13.62
C ILE A 61 -1.38 18.48 -13.61
N GLU A 62 -2.20 17.63 -14.26
CA GLU A 62 -3.67 17.73 -14.26
C GLU A 62 -4.33 16.37 -13.97
N THR A 63 -4.99 16.23 -12.82
CA THR A 63 -5.48 14.93 -12.33
C THR A 63 -6.88 14.91 -11.72
N ARG A 64 -7.71 15.93 -11.94
CA ARG A 64 -9.07 16.00 -11.35
C ARG A 64 -9.95 14.74 -11.59
N ILE A 65 -9.76 14.02 -12.70
CA ILE A 65 -10.46 12.75 -12.97
C ILE A 65 -9.91 11.61 -12.11
N TRP A 66 -8.58 11.53 -11.97
CA TRP A 66 -7.90 10.50 -11.20
C TRP A 66 -8.16 10.65 -9.71
N ASP A 67 -8.22 11.87 -9.21
CA ASP A 67 -8.54 12.14 -7.80
C ASP A 67 -9.96 11.64 -7.45
N ARG A 68 -10.94 11.91 -8.31
CA ARG A 68 -12.31 11.34 -8.16
C ARG A 68 -12.35 9.82 -8.19
N ILE A 69 -11.52 9.18 -9.02
CA ILE A 69 -11.42 7.72 -9.09
C ILE A 69 -10.83 7.17 -7.78
N ILE A 70 -9.81 7.83 -7.24
CA ILE A 70 -9.18 7.47 -5.98
C ILE A 70 -10.17 7.61 -4.83
N LEU A 71 -10.88 8.74 -4.74
CA LEU A 71 -11.93 8.96 -3.74
C LEU A 71 -13.02 7.88 -3.81
N ALA A 72 -13.50 7.56 -5.02
CA ALA A 72 -14.46 6.47 -5.20
C ALA A 72 -13.88 5.11 -4.76
N GLY A 73 -12.59 4.88 -5.01
CA GLY A 73 -11.84 3.73 -4.53
C GLY A 73 -11.77 3.67 -3.01
N GLU A 74 -11.51 4.77 -2.33
CA GLU A 74 -11.47 4.85 -0.87
C GLU A 74 -12.82 4.49 -0.24
N PHE A 75 -13.92 5.02 -0.78
CA PHE A 75 -15.26 4.62 -0.35
C PHE A 75 -15.53 3.14 -0.60
N ALA A 76 -15.07 2.58 -1.72
CA ALA A 76 -15.19 1.15 -1.99
C ALA A 76 -14.41 0.29 -0.97
N LEU A 77 -13.20 0.72 -0.58
CA LEU A 77 -12.40 0.07 0.46
C LEU A 77 -13.09 0.14 1.83
N MET A 78 -13.67 1.30 2.18
CA MET A 78 -14.46 1.47 3.41
C MET A 78 -15.67 0.51 3.43
N VAL A 79 -16.42 0.43 2.33
CA VAL A 79 -17.56 -0.49 2.20
C VAL A 79 -17.10 -1.95 2.35
N LEU A 80 -15.95 -2.31 1.79
CA LEU A 80 -15.38 -3.65 1.93
C LEU A 80 -15.04 -3.96 3.40
N VAL A 81 -14.40 -3.02 4.10
CA VAL A 81 -14.09 -3.15 5.53
C VAL A 81 -15.37 -3.25 6.35
N PHE A 82 -16.40 -2.47 6.03
CA PHE A 82 -17.71 -2.54 6.70
C PHE A 82 -18.34 -3.90 6.51
N TYR A 83 -18.37 -4.43 5.28
CA TYR A 83 -18.91 -5.75 5.00
C TYR A 83 -18.24 -6.83 5.85
N TYR A 84 -16.90 -6.85 5.92
CA TYR A 84 -16.18 -7.81 6.77
C TYR A 84 -16.37 -7.53 8.27
N GLY A 85 -16.39 -6.27 8.68
CA GLY A 85 -16.60 -5.86 10.07
C GLY A 85 -17.97 -6.30 10.61
N PHE A 86 -19.04 -6.07 9.86
CA PHE A 86 -20.39 -6.52 10.22
C PHE A 86 -20.52 -8.05 10.18
N LYS A 87 -19.99 -8.69 9.13
CA LYS A 87 -20.03 -10.15 8.97
C LYS A 87 -19.41 -10.90 10.15
N PHE A 88 -18.31 -10.37 10.71
CA PHE A 88 -17.59 -10.99 11.84
C PHE A 88 -17.87 -10.31 13.19
N ARG A 89 -18.86 -9.40 13.27
CA ARG A 89 -19.25 -8.63 14.47
C ARG A 89 -18.07 -7.89 15.13
N LYS A 90 -17.17 -7.33 14.32
CA LYS A 90 -15.99 -6.55 14.75
C LYS A 90 -16.20 -5.06 14.50
N TYR A 91 -17.11 -4.46 15.26
CA TYR A 91 -17.55 -3.07 15.06
C TYR A 91 -16.45 -2.02 15.24
N TYR A 92 -15.40 -2.30 16.03
CA TYR A 92 -14.27 -1.37 16.19
C TYR A 92 -13.51 -1.11 14.88
N VAL A 93 -13.46 -2.10 13.96
CA VAL A 93 -12.82 -1.95 12.65
C VAL A 93 -13.66 -1.05 11.74
N VAL A 94 -14.99 -1.20 11.81
CA VAL A 94 -15.95 -0.35 11.09
C VAL A 94 -15.79 1.09 11.54
N LEU A 95 -15.75 1.32 12.86
CA LEU A 95 -15.57 2.64 13.44
C LEU A 95 -14.24 3.28 13.01
N LEU A 96 -13.12 2.54 13.09
CA LEU A 96 -11.81 3.05 12.68
C LEU A 96 -11.77 3.41 11.19
N SER A 97 -12.31 2.55 10.33
CA SER A 97 -12.39 2.81 8.90
C SER A 97 -13.28 4.01 8.57
N ALA A 98 -14.39 4.19 9.28
CA ALA A 98 -15.25 5.37 9.12
C ALA A 98 -14.53 6.64 9.58
N ALA A 99 -13.84 6.58 10.73
CA ALA A 99 -13.17 7.72 11.34
C ALA A 99 -12.01 8.28 10.49
N GLN A 100 -11.43 7.47 9.61
CA GLN A 100 -10.39 7.93 8.68
C GLN A 100 -10.96 8.37 7.31
N THR A 101 -11.89 7.60 6.72
CA THR A 101 -12.37 7.84 5.34
C THR A 101 -13.40 8.97 5.27
N VAL A 102 -14.29 9.10 6.26
CA VAL A 102 -15.33 10.15 6.24
C VAL A 102 -14.74 11.55 6.28
N PRO A 103 -13.75 11.88 7.15
CA PRO A 103 -13.14 13.20 7.15
C PRO A 103 -12.39 13.55 5.86
N ILE A 104 -11.66 12.60 5.28
CA ILE A 104 -10.96 12.81 3.99
C ILE A 104 -11.99 13.06 2.88
N GLY A 105 -13.01 12.20 2.79
CA GLY A 105 -14.09 12.35 1.82
C GLY A 105 -14.84 13.68 1.98
N TRP A 106 -15.07 14.13 3.21
CA TRP A 106 -15.64 15.44 3.48
C TRP A 106 -14.75 16.59 2.99
N MET A 107 -13.44 16.51 3.23
CA MET A 107 -12.47 17.52 2.81
C MET A 107 -12.43 17.67 1.28
N GLU A 108 -12.39 16.56 0.57
CA GLU A 108 -12.30 16.52 -0.89
C GLU A 108 -13.62 16.96 -1.55
N LEU A 109 -14.78 16.50 -1.04
CA LEU A 109 -16.09 16.93 -1.54
C LEU A 109 -16.40 18.40 -1.24
N SER A 110 -15.86 18.95 -0.16
CA SER A 110 -16.03 20.37 0.19
C SER A 110 -15.14 21.31 -0.64
N GLY A 111 -14.28 20.77 -1.52
CA GLY A 111 -13.31 21.55 -2.28
C GLY A 111 -12.23 22.20 -1.40
N ARG A 112 -11.99 21.67 -0.19
CA ARG A 112 -10.96 22.13 0.74
C ARG A 112 -9.66 21.32 0.62
N SER A 113 -9.64 20.34 -0.28
CA SER A 113 -8.43 19.65 -0.69
C SER A 113 -7.57 20.61 -1.50
N VAL A 114 -6.35 20.86 -1.03
CA VAL A 114 -5.33 21.48 -1.88
C VAL A 114 -4.93 20.44 -2.92
N GLU A 115 -5.09 20.76 -4.21
CA GLU A 115 -4.58 19.94 -5.29
C GLU A 115 -3.06 20.17 -5.37
N GLY A 116 -2.26 19.12 -5.16
CA GLY A 116 -0.80 19.20 -5.29
C GLY A 116 -0.39 19.36 -6.76
N GLU A 117 0.66 20.12 -7.04
CA GLU A 117 1.14 20.31 -8.42
C GLU A 117 1.79 19.04 -9.00
N VAL A 118 2.23 18.11 -8.13
CA VAL A 118 2.95 16.89 -8.53
C VAL A 118 2.41 15.65 -7.82
N HIS A 119 1.78 14.76 -8.58
CA HIS A 119 1.19 13.54 -8.01
C HIS A 119 2.14 12.34 -8.01
N ILE A 120 3.04 12.25 -9.01
CA ILE A 120 3.99 11.13 -9.15
C ILE A 120 5.42 11.67 -9.22
N THR A 121 6.31 11.10 -8.40
CA THR A 121 7.75 11.40 -8.43
C THR A 121 8.58 10.14 -8.60
N VAL A 122 9.66 10.26 -9.38
CA VAL A 122 10.66 9.18 -9.52
C VAL A 122 12.03 9.72 -9.11
N ASP A 123 12.45 9.37 -7.89
CA ASP A 123 13.77 9.65 -7.33
C ASP A 123 14.56 8.35 -7.07
N ASN A 124 15.81 8.48 -6.63
CA ASN A 124 16.68 7.32 -6.36
C ASN A 124 16.08 6.36 -5.33
N LEU A 125 15.41 6.89 -4.30
CA LEU A 125 14.76 6.08 -3.28
C LEU A 125 13.59 5.27 -3.87
N THR A 126 12.77 5.90 -4.72
CA THR A 126 11.68 5.27 -5.46
C THR A 126 12.21 4.13 -6.34
N VAL A 127 13.32 4.34 -7.05
CA VAL A 127 13.92 3.30 -7.92
C VAL A 127 14.39 2.10 -7.10
N ILE A 128 15.08 2.32 -5.97
CA ILE A 128 15.52 1.24 -5.08
C ILE A 128 14.31 0.45 -4.56
N MET A 129 13.26 1.15 -4.10
CA MET A 129 12.05 0.48 -3.65
C MET A 129 11.33 -0.24 -4.78
N CYS A 130 11.33 0.29 -6.00
CA CYS A 130 10.77 -0.39 -7.17
C CYS A 130 11.51 -1.68 -7.51
N LEU A 131 12.85 -1.70 -7.39
CA LEU A 131 13.64 -2.92 -7.54
C LEU A 131 13.26 -3.98 -6.52
N VAL A 132 13.15 -3.58 -5.24
CA VAL A 132 12.74 -4.51 -4.16
C VAL A 132 11.33 -5.04 -4.42
N VAL A 133 10.36 -4.15 -4.67
CA VAL A 133 8.97 -4.51 -4.91
C VAL A 133 8.84 -5.38 -6.18
N GLY A 134 9.42 -4.95 -7.29
CA GLY A 134 9.26 -5.60 -8.59
C GLY A 134 10.03 -6.90 -8.73
N VAL A 135 11.30 -6.96 -8.28
CA VAL A 135 12.11 -8.17 -8.42
C VAL A 135 11.71 -9.19 -7.36
N VAL A 136 11.80 -8.83 -6.07
CA VAL A 136 11.51 -9.75 -4.98
C VAL A 136 10.02 -10.12 -4.95
N GLY A 137 9.13 -9.15 -5.15
CA GLY A 137 7.68 -9.40 -5.20
C GLY A 137 7.28 -10.34 -6.34
N SER A 138 7.86 -10.17 -7.54
CA SER A 138 7.59 -11.07 -8.67
C SER A 138 8.14 -12.47 -8.44
N LEU A 139 9.34 -12.62 -7.85
CA LEU A 139 9.89 -13.93 -7.47
C LEU A 139 8.99 -14.65 -6.45
N ILE A 140 8.41 -13.91 -5.50
CA ILE A 140 7.45 -14.47 -4.53
C ILE A 140 6.17 -14.92 -5.24
N CYS A 141 5.69 -14.19 -6.24
CA CYS A 141 4.53 -14.61 -7.04
C CYS A 141 4.81 -15.92 -7.79
N ILE A 142 5.99 -16.05 -8.39
CA ILE A 142 6.42 -17.29 -9.06
C ILE A 142 6.47 -18.45 -8.05
N TYR A 143 7.09 -18.24 -6.89
CA TYR A 143 7.15 -19.23 -5.82
C TYR A 143 5.76 -19.65 -5.30
N ALA A 144 4.83 -18.70 -5.20
CA ALA A 144 3.47 -18.96 -4.72
C ALA A 144 2.72 -20.01 -5.56
N VAL A 145 2.96 -20.07 -6.87
CA VAL A 145 2.34 -21.07 -7.75
C VAL A 145 2.73 -22.49 -7.35
N GLY A 146 4.01 -22.74 -7.11
CA GLY A 146 4.51 -24.04 -6.67
C GLY A 146 4.01 -24.39 -5.27
N TYR A 147 4.11 -23.42 -4.36
CA TYR A 147 3.68 -23.60 -2.97
C TYR A 147 2.19 -23.93 -2.85
N LEU A 148 1.30 -23.25 -3.58
CA LEU A 148 -0.14 -23.48 -3.46
C LEU A 148 -0.57 -24.86 -3.94
N LYS A 149 0.13 -25.43 -4.94
CA LYS A 149 -0.14 -26.80 -5.42
C LYS A 149 0.17 -27.83 -4.34
N ASP A 150 1.26 -27.64 -3.60
CA ASP A 150 1.66 -28.52 -2.51
C ASP A 150 0.79 -28.29 -1.26
N TYR A 151 0.49 -27.02 -0.94
CA TYR A 151 -0.35 -26.64 0.19
C TYR A 151 -1.73 -27.33 0.15
N HIS A 152 -2.41 -27.28 -0.99
CA HIS A 152 -3.73 -27.92 -1.16
C HIS A 152 -3.67 -29.44 -1.30
N ARG A 153 -2.50 -30.00 -1.61
CA ARG A 153 -2.29 -31.46 -1.56
C ARG A 153 -2.25 -31.95 -0.11
N HIS A 154 -1.61 -31.17 0.77
CA HIS A 154 -1.48 -31.51 2.19
C HIS A 154 -2.66 -31.04 3.05
N HIS A 155 -3.39 -29.99 2.64
CA HIS A 155 -4.50 -29.43 3.41
C HIS A 155 -5.83 -29.48 2.63
N THR A 156 -6.34 -30.69 2.41
CA THR A 156 -7.61 -30.94 1.69
C THR A 156 -8.85 -30.44 2.45
N GLU A 157 -8.70 -30.10 3.72
CA GLU A 157 -9.75 -29.55 4.60
C GLU A 157 -10.18 -28.12 4.23
N TYR A 158 -9.33 -27.35 3.54
CA TYR A 158 -9.63 -25.98 3.14
C TYR A 158 -10.08 -25.90 1.68
N ARG A 159 -11.07 -25.02 1.43
CA ARG A 159 -11.53 -24.75 0.06
C ARG A 159 -10.39 -24.14 -0.75
N ASP A 160 -10.15 -24.68 -1.95
CA ASP A 160 -9.18 -24.09 -2.88
C ASP A 160 -9.64 -22.69 -3.31
N ARG A 161 -8.89 -21.67 -2.86
CA ARG A 161 -9.07 -20.27 -3.21
C ARG A 161 -7.81 -19.72 -3.89
N SER A 162 -7.04 -20.58 -4.55
CA SER A 162 -5.79 -20.20 -5.24
C SER A 162 -5.95 -19.02 -6.21
N PRO A 163 -7.02 -18.91 -7.03
CA PRO A 163 -7.18 -17.77 -7.93
C PRO A 163 -7.29 -16.44 -7.19
N PHE A 164 -8.01 -16.44 -6.06
CA PHE A 164 -8.13 -15.28 -5.19
C PHE A 164 -6.78 -14.93 -4.56
N PHE A 165 -6.05 -15.91 -4.04
CA PHE A 165 -4.75 -15.69 -3.43
C PHE A 165 -3.74 -15.07 -4.41
N LEU A 166 -3.59 -15.68 -5.59
CA LEU A 166 -2.66 -15.21 -6.61
C LEU A 166 -3.06 -13.82 -7.12
N SER A 167 -4.34 -13.60 -7.38
CA SER A 167 -4.87 -12.26 -7.73
C SER A 167 -4.49 -11.23 -6.66
N MET A 168 -4.68 -11.57 -5.38
CA MET A 168 -4.40 -10.67 -4.26
C MET A 168 -2.92 -10.32 -4.12
N LEU A 169 -1.99 -11.22 -4.46
CA LEU A 169 -0.55 -10.90 -4.52
C LEU A 169 -0.25 -9.81 -5.54
N PHE A 170 -0.89 -9.86 -6.72
CA PHE A 170 -0.73 -8.83 -7.76
C PHE A 170 -1.41 -7.50 -7.39
N VAL A 171 -2.58 -7.53 -6.74
CA VAL A 171 -3.18 -6.31 -6.16
C VAL A 171 -2.22 -5.66 -5.16
N PHE A 172 -1.60 -6.48 -4.30
CA PHE A 172 -0.61 -5.98 -3.33
C PHE A 172 0.57 -5.33 -4.03
N LEU A 173 1.09 -5.97 -5.08
CA LEU A 173 2.22 -5.49 -5.85
C LEU A 173 1.92 -4.15 -6.54
N GLY A 174 0.76 -4.03 -7.19
CA GLY A 174 0.30 -2.78 -7.81
C GLY A 174 0.10 -1.67 -6.79
N ALA A 175 -0.49 -1.99 -5.64
CA ALA A 175 -0.66 -1.01 -4.57
C ALA A 175 0.66 -0.52 -4.01
N MET A 176 1.68 -1.37 -3.88
CA MET A 176 3.01 -0.95 -3.47
C MET A 176 3.72 -0.09 -4.49
N PHE A 177 3.59 -0.39 -5.79
CA PHE A 177 4.12 0.51 -6.82
C PHE A 177 3.41 1.87 -6.76
N GLY A 178 2.08 1.89 -6.64
CA GLY A 178 1.31 3.12 -6.46
C GLY A 178 1.79 3.93 -5.26
N LEU A 179 1.95 3.29 -4.10
CA LEU A 179 2.46 3.93 -2.88
C LEU A 179 3.86 4.51 -3.07
N VAL A 180 4.77 3.76 -3.69
CA VAL A 180 6.16 4.18 -3.90
C VAL A 180 6.23 5.34 -4.89
N PHE A 181 5.44 5.35 -5.95
CA PHE A 181 5.46 6.45 -6.92
C PHE A 181 4.70 7.71 -6.47
N SER A 182 3.80 7.58 -5.50
CA SER A 182 2.95 8.69 -5.03
C SER A 182 3.77 9.76 -4.30
N ALA A 183 3.62 11.01 -4.74
CA ALA A 183 4.13 12.19 -4.05
C ALA A 183 3.04 12.91 -3.24
N SER A 184 1.81 12.87 -3.75
CA SER A 184 0.62 13.37 -3.05
C SER A 184 0.28 12.49 -1.85
N LEU A 185 0.00 13.15 -0.72
CA LEU A 185 -0.36 12.45 0.52
C LEU A 185 -1.67 11.67 0.37
N THR A 186 -2.65 12.18 -0.36
CA THR A 186 -3.94 11.52 -0.61
C THR A 186 -3.75 10.24 -1.43
N TRP A 187 -2.96 10.31 -2.51
CA TRP A 187 -2.65 9.12 -3.33
C TRP A 187 -1.87 8.08 -2.53
N MET A 188 -0.87 8.52 -1.77
CA MET A 188 -0.09 7.63 -0.90
C MET A 188 -0.99 6.96 0.14
N TYR A 189 -1.95 7.69 0.71
CA TYR A 189 -2.95 7.17 1.67
C TYR A 189 -3.89 6.14 1.04
N PHE A 190 -4.40 6.39 -0.17
CA PHE A 190 -5.23 5.42 -0.87
C PHE A 190 -4.51 4.08 -1.06
N PHE A 191 -3.27 4.10 -1.58
CA PHE A 191 -2.48 2.88 -1.73
C PHE A 191 -2.04 2.28 -0.38
N TRP A 192 -1.86 3.10 0.65
CA TRP A 192 -1.61 2.67 2.02
C TRP A 192 -2.76 1.80 2.55
N GLU A 193 -4.01 2.22 2.33
CA GLU A 193 -5.20 1.48 2.74
C GLU A 193 -5.42 0.22 1.91
N ILE A 194 -5.19 0.28 0.59
CA ILE A 194 -5.23 -0.92 -0.27
C ILE A 194 -4.29 -1.98 0.30
N THR A 195 -3.02 -1.64 0.57
CA THR A 195 -2.06 -2.62 1.10
C THR A 195 -2.46 -3.17 2.47
N SER A 196 -3.10 -2.37 3.33
CA SER A 196 -3.66 -2.82 4.62
C SER A 196 -4.77 -3.85 4.44
N ILE A 197 -5.72 -3.57 3.55
CA ILE A 197 -6.83 -4.49 3.25
C ILE A 197 -6.33 -5.75 2.52
N CYS A 198 -5.35 -5.61 1.62
CA CYS A 198 -4.69 -6.73 0.97
C CYS A 198 -4.05 -7.68 1.98
N SER A 199 -3.32 -7.14 2.95
CA SER A 199 -2.70 -7.96 4.00
C SER A 199 -3.76 -8.70 4.84
N PHE A 200 -4.86 -8.03 5.20
CA PHE A 200 -5.96 -8.62 5.95
C PHE A 200 -6.55 -9.81 5.21
N LEU A 201 -6.83 -9.65 3.91
CA LEU A 201 -7.39 -10.69 3.06
C LEU A 201 -6.43 -11.87 2.85
N LEU A 202 -5.13 -11.61 2.70
CA LEU A 202 -4.11 -12.66 2.56
C LEU A 202 -3.88 -13.43 3.87
N ILE A 203 -3.82 -12.74 5.02
CA ILE A 203 -3.69 -13.41 6.34
C ILE A 203 -4.92 -14.27 6.63
N GLY A 204 -6.10 -13.81 6.22
CA GLY A 204 -7.37 -14.52 6.37
C GLY A 204 -7.64 -15.63 5.35
N TYR A 205 -6.64 -16.03 4.54
CA TYR A 205 -6.83 -16.93 3.40
C TYR A 205 -7.52 -18.26 3.74
N ASN A 206 -7.03 -18.99 4.74
CA ASN A 206 -7.54 -20.32 5.12
C ASN A 206 -8.89 -20.26 5.85
N GLN A 207 -9.38 -19.06 6.22
CA GLN A 207 -10.63 -18.83 6.96
C GLN A 207 -10.80 -19.62 8.27
N SER A 208 -9.72 -20.19 8.82
CA SER A 208 -9.73 -20.80 10.15
C SER A 208 -10.05 -19.74 11.22
N LYS A 209 -10.59 -20.18 12.37
CA LYS A 209 -10.86 -19.26 13.50
C LYS A 209 -9.62 -18.46 13.92
N ILE A 210 -8.45 -19.10 13.87
CA ILE A 210 -7.16 -18.50 14.24
C ILE A 210 -6.73 -17.46 13.19
N ALA A 211 -6.81 -17.77 11.89
CA ALA A 211 -6.45 -16.83 10.83
C ALA A 211 -7.41 -15.64 10.75
N VAL A 212 -8.70 -15.86 10.96
CA VAL A 212 -9.68 -14.75 11.04
C VAL A 212 -9.34 -13.84 12.21
N ARG A 213 -9.06 -14.39 13.39
CA ARG A 213 -8.65 -13.57 14.55
C ARG A 213 -7.39 -12.75 14.27
N ASN A 214 -6.37 -13.37 13.70
CA ASN A 214 -5.09 -12.70 13.43
C ASN A 214 -5.17 -11.71 12.26
N SER A 215 -5.96 -11.98 11.22
CA SER A 215 -6.20 -11.01 10.14
C SER A 215 -6.90 -9.76 10.69
N PHE A 216 -7.93 -9.90 11.51
CA PHE A 216 -8.55 -8.74 12.17
C PHE A 216 -7.60 -8.01 13.12
N ARG A 217 -6.69 -8.73 13.79
CA ARG A 217 -5.62 -8.11 14.61
C ARG A 217 -4.71 -7.21 13.76
N ALA A 218 -4.30 -7.70 12.59
CA ALA A 218 -3.52 -6.90 11.65
C ALA A 218 -4.33 -5.73 11.09
N LEU A 219 -5.59 -5.94 10.76
CA LEU A 219 -6.43 -4.89 10.18
C LEU A 219 -6.61 -3.71 11.13
N TRP A 220 -7.02 -3.93 12.39
CA TRP A 220 -7.27 -2.80 13.30
C TRP A 220 -6.01 -2.02 13.66
N MET A 221 -4.87 -2.69 13.82
CA MET A 221 -3.60 -2.01 14.12
C MET A 221 -3.15 -1.15 12.93
N ASN A 222 -3.34 -1.63 11.70
CA ASN A 222 -3.01 -0.87 10.50
C ASN A 222 -4.01 0.27 10.24
N LEU A 223 -5.31 0.06 10.47
CA LEU A 223 -6.32 1.12 10.40
C LEU A 223 -6.12 2.21 11.45
N LEU A 224 -5.58 1.87 12.63
CA LEU A 224 -5.20 2.88 13.61
C LEU A 224 -4.07 3.78 13.07
N GLY A 225 -3.10 3.20 12.36
CA GLY A 225 -2.10 3.97 11.63
C GLY A 225 -2.69 4.79 10.49
N GLY A 226 -3.61 4.21 9.73
CA GLY A 226 -4.37 4.89 8.68
C GLY A 226 -5.14 6.11 9.20
N LEU A 227 -5.71 6.01 10.41
CA LEU A 227 -6.32 7.16 11.09
C LEU A 227 -5.30 8.26 11.39
N GLY A 228 -4.10 7.90 11.87
CA GLY A 228 -3.01 8.86 12.06
C GLY A 228 -2.64 9.55 10.74
N PHE A 229 -2.50 8.78 9.66
CA PHE A 229 -2.24 9.31 8.32
C PHE A 229 -3.35 10.27 7.87
N ALA A 230 -4.62 9.89 8.02
CA ALA A 230 -5.76 10.72 7.65
C ALA A 230 -5.79 12.05 8.41
N LEU A 231 -5.53 12.02 9.72
CA LEU A 231 -5.41 13.24 10.53
C LEU A 231 -4.25 14.13 10.07
N ALA A 232 -3.14 13.52 9.63
CA ALA A 232 -2.01 14.26 9.07
C ALA A 232 -2.40 14.98 7.77
N ILE A 233 -3.14 14.31 6.89
CA ILE A 233 -3.65 14.91 5.64
C ILE A 233 -4.58 16.10 5.95
N LEU A 234 -5.55 15.90 6.85
CA LEU A 234 -6.49 16.96 7.23
C LEU A 234 -5.76 18.18 7.79
N TYR A 235 -4.80 17.97 8.68
CA TYR A 235 -4.02 19.07 9.26
C TYR A 235 -3.19 19.78 8.19
N SER A 236 -2.48 19.02 7.34
CA SER A 236 -1.66 19.58 6.26
C SER A 236 -2.49 20.39 5.27
N SER A 237 -3.65 19.89 4.85
CA SER A 237 -4.50 20.59 3.89
C SER A 237 -5.18 21.82 4.50
N LEU A 238 -5.73 21.70 5.72
CA LEU A 238 -6.53 22.77 6.32
C LEU A 238 -5.70 23.88 6.97
N VAL A 239 -4.53 23.56 7.54
CA VAL A 239 -3.70 24.51 8.30
C VAL A 239 -2.48 24.95 7.50
N LEU A 240 -1.80 24.02 6.83
CA LEU A 240 -0.54 24.30 6.12
C LEU A 240 -0.74 24.57 4.63
N HIS A 241 -1.94 24.27 4.11
CA HIS A 241 -2.26 24.30 2.68
C HIS A 241 -1.25 23.52 1.83
N ALA A 242 -0.82 22.36 2.34
CA ALA A 242 0.15 21.47 1.71
C ALA A 242 -0.51 20.13 1.37
N ALA A 243 -0.31 19.67 0.13
CA ALA A 243 -0.87 18.42 -0.40
C ALA A 243 0.19 17.33 -0.58
N ASP A 244 1.44 17.74 -0.80
CA ASP A 244 2.54 16.85 -1.15
C ASP A 244 3.60 16.77 -0.04
N ILE A 245 4.37 15.68 -0.03
CA ILE A 245 5.49 15.53 0.92
C ILE A 245 6.54 16.63 0.73
N GLN A 246 6.76 17.08 -0.52
CA GLN A 246 7.74 18.12 -0.83
C GLN A 246 7.35 19.48 -0.25
N ASP A 247 6.07 19.83 -0.28
CA ASP A 247 5.55 21.05 0.35
C ASP A 247 5.80 21.05 1.86
N LEU A 248 5.54 19.91 2.51
CA LEU A 248 5.84 19.76 3.94
C LEU A 248 7.33 19.96 4.20
N VAL A 249 8.20 19.34 3.39
CA VAL A 249 9.66 19.50 3.50
C VAL A 249 10.07 20.97 3.34
N PHE A 250 9.51 21.66 2.35
CA PHE A 250 9.78 23.08 2.11
C PHE A 250 9.33 23.95 3.29
N LEU A 251 8.10 23.76 3.79
CA LEU A 251 7.56 24.51 4.93
C LEU A 251 8.35 24.28 6.23
N GLY A 252 8.84 23.06 6.44
CA GLY A 252 9.61 22.73 7.64
C GLY A 252 11.06 23.24 7.58
N THR A 253 11.72 23.12 6.42
CA THR A 253 13.16 23.43 6.29
C THR A 253 13.43 24.87 5.85
N ALA A 254 12.69 25.39 4.87
CA ALA A 254 12.90 26.73 4.33
C ALA A 254 12.14 27.79 5.12
N ALA A 255 10.88 27.52 5.49
CA ALA A 255 10.06 28.45 6.27
C ALA A 255 10.20 28.30 7.79
N GLY A 256 10.86 27.23 8.27
CA GLY A 256 11.08 26.98 9.70
C GLY A 256 9.80 26.78 10.52
N SER A 257 8.70 26.39 9.87
CA SER A 257 7.39 26.30 10.52
C SER A 257 7.30 25.08 11.44
N ARG A 258 7.19 25.33 12.74
CA ARG A 258 6.98 24.26 13.75
C ARG A 258 5.63 23.55 13.61
N ALA A 259 4.67 24.13 12.87
CA ALA A 259 3.37 23.51 12.64
C ALA A 259 3.47 22.23 11.79
N VAL A 260 4.58 22.03 11.04
CA VAL A 260 4.84 20.81 10.27
C VAL A 260 5.12 19.59 11.17
N LEU A 261 5.49 19.80 12.44
CA LEU A 261 5.79 18.70 13.36
C LEU A 261 4.58 17.82 13.68
N THR A 262 3.38 18.41 13.71
CA THR A 262 2.14 17.68 13.97
C THR A 262 1.83 16.64 12.89
N PRO A 263 1.73 16.99 11.59
CA PRO A 263 1.50 16.00 10.55
C PRO A 263 2.68 15.02 10.42
N VAL A 264 3.93 15.45 10.63
CA VAL A 264 5.09 14.56 10.61
C VAL A 264 5.01 13.50 11.72
N ALA A 265 4.64 13.88 12.94
CA ALA A 265 4.47 12.94 14.05
C ALA A 265 3.34 11.93 13.78
N LEU A 266 2.23 12.38 13.18
CA LEU A 266 1.10 11.54 12.81
C LEU A 266 1.44 10.57 11.66
N LEU A 267 2.19 11.02 10.64
CA LEU A 267 2.70 10.16 9.57
C LEU A 267 3.74 9.16 10.11
N ALA A 268 4.60 9.59 11.02
CA ALA A 268 5.55 8.70 11.70
C ALA A 268 4.81 7.63 12.51
N PHE A 269 3.73 8.01 13.22
CA PHE A 269 2.87 7.05 13.91
C PHE A 269 2.28 6.01 12.95
N ALA A 270 1.76 6.45 11.79
CA ALA A 270 1.28 5.54 10.74
C ALA A 270 2.41 4.60 10.26
N ALA A 271 3.61 5.13 10.05
CA ALA A 271 4.76 4.32 9.66
C ALA A 271 5.16 3.28 10.72
N LEU A 272 5.08 3.62 12.01
CA LEU A 272 5.36 2.70 13.12
C LEU A 272 4.40 1.52 13.13
N THR A 273 3.10 1.75 12.89
CA THR A 273 2.11 0.66 12.88
C THR A 273 2.35 -0.31 11.72
N LYS A 274 2.58 0.19 10.50
CA LYS A 274 2.86 -0.65 9.32
C LYS A 274 4.23 -1.33 9.38
N SER A 275 5.20 -0.71 10.05
CA SER A 275 6.54 -1.29 10.24
C SER A 275 6.62 -2.23 11.45
N ALA A 276 5.48 -2.54 12.08
CA ALA A 276 5.37 -3.43 13.23
C ALA A 276 6.32 -3.08 14.40
N GLN A 277 6.54 -1.78 14.63
CA GLN A 277 7.35 -1.30 15.76
C GLN A 277 6.59 -1.44 17.08
N MET A 278 7.29 -1.42 18.22
CA MET A 278 6.64 -1.43 19.54
C MET A 278 5.77 -0.18 19.71
N PRO A 279 4.51 -0.28 20.19
CA PRO A 279 3.81 -1.47 20.74
C PRO A 279 3.00 -2.31 19.73
N PHE A 280 3.05 -1.99 18.43
CA PHE A 280 2.23 -2.60 17.37
C PHE A 280 2.84 -3.86 16.72
N CYS A 281 3.91 -4.44 17.28
CA CYS A 281 4.56 -5.64 16.72
C CYS A 281 3.67 -6.90 16.72
N GLY A 282 2.61 -6.92 17.54
CA GLY A 282 1.79 -8.11 17.76
C GLY A 282 1.00 -8.59 16.53
N TRP A 283 0.71 -7.73 15.55
CA TRP A 283 0.07 -8.19 14.32
C TRP A 283 1.02 -9.00 13.44
N LEU A 284 2.32 -8.66 13.46
CA LEU A 284 3.34 -9.31 12.65
C LEU A 284 3.53 -10.77 13.06
N LEU A 285 3.57 -11.02 14.37
CA LEU A 285 3.62 -12.37 14.93
C LEU A 285 2.35 -13.18 14.58
N GLY A 286 1.19 -12.53 14.59
CA GLY A 286 -0.07 -13.16 14.20
C GLY A 286 -0.19 -13.44 12.70
N ALA A 287 0.49 -12.68 11.85
CA ALA A 287 0.45 -12.83 10.40
C ALA A 287 1.11 -14.13 9.90
N MET A 288 1.96 -14.77 10.73
CA MET A 288 2.64 -16.03 10.39
C MET A 288 1.70 -17.24 10.24
N VAL A 289 0.41 -17.09 10.54
CA VAL A 289 -0.62 -18.10 10.25
C VAL A 289 -0.96 -18.14 8.75
N ALA A 290 -0.60 -17.09 7.99
CA ALA A 290 -0.80 -17.04 6.56
C ALA A 290 0.11 -18.04 5.82
N PRO A 291 -0.24 -18.43 4.58
CA PRO A 291 0.66 -19.19 3.71
C PRO A 291 2.03 -18.51 3.59
N THR A 292 3.12 -19.29 3.55
CA THR A 292 4.50 -18.76 3.50
C THR A 292 4.73 -17.68 2.42
N PRO A 293 4.15 -17.76 1.21
CA PRO A 293 4.28 -16.69 0.21
C PRO A 293 3.71 -15.33 0.68
N THR A 294 2.65 -15.33 1.49
CA THR A 294 2.11 -14.10 2.08
C THR A 294 3.12 -13.49 3.05
N SER A 295 3.65 -14.28 3.97
CA SER A 295 4.66 -13.79 4.93
C SER A 295 5.91 -13.26 4.21
N ALA A 296 6.39 -13.98 3.18
CA ALA A 296 7.49 -13.50 2.35
C ALA A 296 7.16 -12.15 1.69
N LEU A 297 5.96 -11.98 1.14
CA LEU A 297 5.58 -10.73 0.47
C LEU A 297 5.47 -9.56 1.45
N LEU A 298 4.77 -9.76 2.58
CA LEU A 298 4.52 -8.73 3.59
C LEU A 298 5.83 -8.23 4.22
N HIS A 299 6.76 -9.16 4.50
CA HIS A 299 7.99 -8.84 5.21
C HIS A 299 9.13 -8.43 4.29
N SER A 300 9.30 -9.05 3.12
CA SER A 300 10.48 -8.86 2.30
C SER A 300 10.35 -7.75 1.27
N ALA A 301 9.16 -7.60 0.67
CA ALA A 301 9.00 -6.69 -0.47
C ALA A 301 8.09 -5.49 -0.18
N THR A 302 7.15 -5.59 0.76
CA THR A 302 5.97 -4.70 0.72
C THR A 302 5.62 -4.01 2.03
N MET A 303 4.81 -4.64 2.88
CA MET A 303 4.07 -3.98 3.97
C MET A 303 4.97 -3.27 4.99
N VAL A 304 6.00 -3.95 5.48
CA VAL A 304 6.95 -3.36 6.44
C VAL A 304 7.81 -2.27 5.77
N LYS A 305 8.12 -2.43 4.48
CA LYS A 305 8.91 -1.46 3.71
C LYS A 305 8.16 -0.16 3.48
N ALA A 306 6.84 -0.19 3.35
CA ALA A 306 6.02 1.00 3.17
C ALA A 306 6.17 2.01 4.33
N GLY A 307 6.22 1.53 5.58
CA GLY A 307 6.43 2.41 6.72
C GLY A 307 7.85 2.97 6.79
N VAL A 308 8.87 2.14 6.54
CA VAL A 308 10.26 2.59 6.45
C VAL A 308 10.45 3.61 5.32
N TYR A 309 9.81 3.38 4.17
CA TYR A 309 9.82 4.30 3.04
C TYR A 309 9.30 5.69 3.41
N LEU A 310 8.15 5.74 4.08
CA LEU A 310 7.54 6.98 4.55
C LEU A 310 8.47 7.72 5.53
N LEU A 311 9.07 7.02 6.49
CA LEU A 311 10.01 7.63 7.45
C LEU A 311 11.26 8.19 6.76
N ILE A 312 11.81 7.49 5.77
CA ILE A 312 12.97 7.98 5.02
C ILE A 312 12.59 9.23 4.23
N ARG A 313 11.41 9.27 3.60
CA ARG A 313 10.92 10.48 2.90
C ARG A 313 10.70 11.67 3.84
N LEU A 314 10.31 11.41 5.08
CA LEU A 314 10.14 12.43 6.12
C LEU A 314 11.45 12.80 6.83
N SER A 315 12.55 12.08 6.58
CA SER A 315 13.82 12.31 7.27
C SER A 315 14.36 13.75 7.22
N PRO A 316 14.19 14.54 6.14
CA PRO A 316 14.62 15.94 6.14
C PRO A 316 13.87 16.80 7.16
N LEU A 317 12.63 16.43 7.51
CA LEU A 317 11.77 17.10 8.49
C LEU A 317 11.96 16.62 9.91
N LEU A 318 12.50 15.41 10.07
CA LEU A 318 12.86 14.88 11.39
C LEU A 318 14.13 15.56 11.91
N ARG A 319 15.05 15.92 11.01
CA ARG A 319 16.29 16.63 11.31
C ARG A 319 16.00 17.97 12.00
N ALA A 320 16.79 18.29 13.03
CA ALA A 320 16.77 19.55 13.77
C ALA A 320 15.55 19.76 14.70
N ASN A 321 14.96 18.66 15.16
CA ASN A 321 13.99 18.66 16.25
C ASN A 321 14.63 18.20 17.55
N VAL A 322 14.01 18.51 18.69
CA VAL A 322 14.52 18.13 20.02
C VAL A 322 14.66 16.61 20.20
N ALA A 323 13.99 15.84 19.34
CA ALA A 323 13.98 14.38 19.33
C ALA A 323 15.04 13.73 18.40
N GLY A 324 15.82 14.53 17.64
CA GLY A 324 16.86 14.07 16.72
C GLY A 324 16.57 14.32 15.25
#